data_AF-A0A7C5J5I7-F1
#
_entry.id   AF-A0A7C5J5I7-F1
#
_cell.length_a   1.000
_cell.length_b   1.000
_cell.length_c   1.000
_cell.angle_alpha   90.00
_cell.angle_beta   90.00
_cell.angle_gamma   90.00
#
_symmetry.space_group_name_H-M   'P 1'
#
loop_
_entity.id
_entity.type
_entity.pdbx_description
1 polymer ?
#
loop_
_entity_poly.entity_id
_entity_poly.type
_entity_poly.pdbx_seq_one_letter_code
_entity_poly.pdbx_strand_id
1 'polypeptide(L)'
;MAKTPDDELRKLALELRLYGLLANWSEVANEAWLPVLLEMERTERARRSHEYRLRNAKIGAFKDRSQFDWKHPTRADRLQIDELFTLDFIDEGTNVVFVGPNGIGKTMLARNLAYEAVSRGVSTRYTSASDMLAALGGLTGSMLTCSGARYAREFGARYERDFA
;
A
#
# COMPACT_ATOMS: atom_id res chain seq x y z
N MET A 1 -15.94 -21.18 -22.43
CA MET A 1 -16.13 -20.16 -23.48
C MET A 1 -14.90 -19.28 -23.48
N ALA A 2 -14.12 -19.27 -24.56
CA ALA A 2 -13.04 -18.31 -24.71
C ALA A 2 -13.68 -16.91 -24.74
N LYS A 3 -13.24 -16.00 -23.86
CA LYS A 3 -13.71 -14.61 -23.89
C LYS A 3 -13.26 -13.97 -25.20
N THR A 4 -14.13 -13.22 -25.83
CA THR A 4 -13.76 -12.44 -27.01
C THR A 4 -12.77 -11.36 -26.54
N PRO A 5 -11.71 -11.03 -27.31
CA PRO A 5 -10.76 -9.97 -26.92
C PRO A 5 -11.45 -8.63 -26.60
N ASP A 6 -12.57 -8.33 -27.25
CA ASP A 6 -13.41 -7.15 -26.98
C ASP A 6 -13.99 -7.13 -25.54
N ASP A 7 -14.40 -8.29 -25.01
CA ASP A 7 -14.97 -8.40 -23.66
C ASP A 7 -13.92 -8.06 -22.59
N GLU A 8 -12.65 -8.39 -22.85
CA GLU A 8 -11.53 -8.09 -21.95
C GLU A 8 -11.19 -6.60 -21.95
N LEU A 9 -11.15 -5.97 -23.12
CA LEU A 9 -10.93 -4.53 -23.24
C LEU A 9 -12.06 -3.74 -22.57
N ARG A 10 -13.30 -4.21 -22.73
CA ARG A 10 -14.47 -3.58 -22.09
C ARG A 10 -14.42 -3.70 -20.57
N LYS A 11 -14.02 -4.87 -20.06
CA LYS A 11 -13.78 -5.07 -18.61
C LYS A 11 -12.69 -4.14 -18.10
N LEU A 12 -11.59 -3.99 -18.84
CA LEU A 12 -10.50 -3.10 -18.47
C LEU A 12 -10.94 -1.63 -18.48
N ALA A 13 -11.71 -1.20 -19.47
CA ALA A 13 -12.29 0.15 -19.49
C ALA A 13 -13.24 0.42 -18.31
N LEU A 14 -13.99 -0.60 -17.86
CA LEU A 14 -14.81 -0.56 -16.64
C LEU A 14 -13.97 -0.45 -15.37
N GLU A 15 -12.92 -1.26 -15.23
CA GLU A 15 -11.96 -1.19 -14.11
C GLU A 15 -11.29 0.20 -14.05
N LEU A 16 -10.98 0.78 -15.21
CA LEU A 16 -10.45 2.15 -15.32
C LEU A 16 -11.52 3.23 -15.23
N ARG A 17 -12.80 2.88 -15.08
CA ARG A 17 -13.94 3.83 -14.95
C ARG A 17 -13.98 4.86 -16.09
N LEU A 18 -13.63 4.45 -17.30
CA LEU A 18 -13.63 5.30 -18.49
C LEU A 18 -15.05 5.37 -19.07
N TYR A 19 -15.99 5.96 -18.34
CA TYR A 19 -17.42 5.94 -18.70
C TYR A 19 -17.74 6.58 -20.05
N GLY A 20 -16.99 7.61 -20.45
CA GLY A 20 -17.14 8.22 -21.78
C GLY A 20 -16.76 7.28 -22.93
N LEU A 21 -15.76 6.42 -22.70
CA LEU A 21 -15.33 5.41 -23.66
C LEU A 21 -16.33 4.24 -23.71
N LEU A 22 -16.88 3.86 -22.55
CA LEU A 22 -17.93 2.84 -22.45
C LEU A 22 -19.26 3.25 -23.07
N ALA A 23 -19.64 4.53 -22.94
CA ALA A 23 -20.86 5.07 -23.55
C ALA A 23 -20.81 5.04 -25.08
N ASN A 24 -19.63 5.18 -25.67
CA ASN A 24 -19.40 5.18 -27.12
C ASN A 24 -18.66 3.91 -27.58
N TRP A 25 -18.83 2.78 -26.87
CA TRP A 25 -18.04 1.56 -27.11
C TRP A 25 -18.09 1.07 -28.56
N SER A 26 -19.28 1.11 -29.19
CA SER A 26 -19.46 0.67 -30.57
C SER A 26 -18.61 1.44 -31.59
N GLU A 27 -18.23 2.67 -31.28
CA GLU A 27 -17.39 3.51 -32.15
C GLU A 27 -15.90 3.22 -31.98
N VAL A 28 -15.48 2.82 -30.77
CA VAL A 28 -14.07 2.69 -30.40
C VAL A 28 -13.59 1.24 -30.29
N ALA A 29 -14.49 0.26 -30.19
CA ALA A 29 -14.16 -1.15 -29.92
C ALA A 29 -13.17 -1.76 -30.92
N ASN A 30 -13.27 -1.38 -32.20
CA ASN A 30 -12.45 -1.93 -33.28
C ASN A 30 -11.19 -1.09 -33.56
N GLU A 31 -10.95 -0.04 -32.79
CA GLU A 31 -9.84 0.87 -33.02
C GLU A 31 -8.51 0.25 -32.56
N ALA A 32 -7.51 0.28 -33.44
CA ALA A 32 -6.20 -0.35 -33.17
C ALA A 32 -5.44 0.32 -32.00
N TRP A 33 -5.73 1.58 -31.69
CA TRP A 33 -5.09 2.32 -30.60
C TRP A 33 -5.69 2.00 -29.22
N LEU A 34 -6.90 1.43 -29.16
CA LEU A 34 -7.65 1.25 -27.91
C LEU A 34 -6.91 0.37 -26.90
N PRO A 35 -6.36 -0.81 -27.26
CA PRO A 35 -5.65 -1.67 -26.30
C PRO A 35 -4.42 -0.98 -25.69
N VAL A 36 -3.68 -0.23 -26.52
CA VAL A 36 -2.48 0.48 -26.10
C VAL A 36 -2.84 1.60 -25.13
N LEU A 37 -3.87 2.40 -25.44
CA LEU A 37 -4.35 3.46 -24.55
C LEU A 37 -4.75 2.93 -23.17
N LEU A 38 -5.53 1.84 -23.18
CA LEU A 38 -6.02 1.20 -21.96
C LEU A 38 -4.87 0.69 -21.07
N GLU A 39 -3.85 0.09 -21.66
CA GLU A 39 -2.69 -0.40 -20.91
C GLU A 39 -1.81 0.76 -20.39
N MET A 40 -1.64 1.82 -21.18
CA MET A 40 -0.93 3.03 -20.75
C MET A 40 -1.62 3.68 -19.54
N GLU A 41 -2.94 3.83 -19.60
CA GLU A 41 -3.72 4.41 -18.50
C GLU A 41 -3.67 3.53 -17.25
N ARG A 42 -3.79 2.20 -17.39
CA ARG A 42 -3.63 1.25 -16.29
C ARG A 42 -2.26 1.39 -15.62
N THR A 43 -1.19 1.40 -16.41
CA THR A 43 0.18 1.54 -15.91
C THR A 43 0.39 2.86 -15.18
N GLU A 44 -0.05 3.98 -15.78
CA GLU A 44 0.12 5.30 -15.19
C GLU A 44 -0.66 5.47 -13.88
N ARG A 45 -1.88 4.90 -13.80
CA ARG A 45 -2.65 4.88 -12.56
C ARG A 45 -2.00 4.04 -11.47
N ALA A 46 -1.49 2.85 -11.82
CA ALA A 46 -0.78 2.00 -10.88
C ALA A 46 0.46 2.73 -10.31
N ARG A 47 1.23 3.40 -11.19
CA ARG A 47 2.38 4.23 -10.80
C ARG A 47 1.97 5.37 -9.85
N ARG A 48 0.96 6.16 -10.22
CA ARG A 48 0.48 7.27 -9.38
C ARG A 48 -0.06 6.80 -8.04
N SER A 49 -0.78 5.68 -8.01
CA SER A 49 -1.32 5.09 -6.79
C SER A 49 -0.18 4.64 -5.86
N HIS A 50 0.84 3.97 -6.41
CA HIS A 50 2.03 3.58 -5.67
C HIS A 50 2.80 4.79 -5.11
N GLU A 51 3.08 5.80 -5.94
CA GLU A 51 3.76 7.04 -5.50
C GLU A 51 2.97 7.78 -4.41
N TYR A 52 1.65 7.82 -4.56
CA TYR A 52 0.76 8.39 -3.56
C TYR A 52 0.84 7.65 -2.22
N ARG A 53 0.75 6.31 -2.23
CA ARG A 53 0.89 5.47 -1.02
C ARG A 53 2.26 5.67 -0.38
N LEU A 54 3.34 5.66 -1.17
CA LEU A 54 4.70 5.85 -0.68
C LEU A 54 4.88 7.20 0.01
N ARG A 55 4.36 8.27 -0.60
CA ARG A 55 4.39 9.62 0.00
C ARG A 55 3.57 9.69 1.29
N ASN A 56 2.38 9.11 1.31
CA ASN A 56 1.51 9.09 2.48
C ASN A 56 2.07 8.24 3.63
N ALA A 57 2.88 7.23 3.30
CA ALA A 57 3.48 6.36 4.31
C ALA A 57 4.52 7.07 5.19
N LYS A 58 5.04 8.22 4.76
CA LYS A 58 5.98 9.05 5.54
C LYS A 58 7.20 8.27 6.08
N ILE A 59 7.67 7.28 5.33
CA ILE A 59 8.79 6.41 5.72
C ILE A 59 10.12 7.19 5.73
N GLY A 60 10.23 8.21 4.88
CA GLY A 60 11.45 9.00 4.71
C GLY A 60 12.57 8.20 4.06
N ALA A 61 13.80 8.71 4.12
CA ALA A 61 14.97 7.94 3.69
C ALA A 61 15.26 6.81 4.68
N PHE A 62 15.52 5.62 4.16
CA PHE A 62 15.89 4.45 4.96
C PHE A 62 16.96 3.62 4.25
N LYS A 63 17.67 2.80 5.02
CA LYS A 63 18.61 1.81 4.48
C LYS A 63 17.84 0.55 4.13
N ASP A 64 18.11 -0.01 2.97
CA ASP A 64 17.52 -1.28 2.54
C ASP A 64 17.90 -2.42 3.49
N ARG A 65 16.99 -3.36 3.71
CA ARG A 65 17.18 -4.57 4.54
C ARG A 65 18.44 -5.35 4.15
N SER A 66 18.86 -5.30 2.88
CA SER A 66 20.10 -5.93 2.40
C SER A 66 21.35 -5.43 3.14
N GLN A 67 21.30 -4.22 3.70
CA GLN A 67 22.37 -3.60 4.48
C GLN A 67 22.27 -3.91 5.98
N PHE A 68 21.32 -4.75 6.40
CA PHE A 68 21.18 -5.15 7.80
C PHE A 68 22.31 -6.12 8.17
N ASP A 69 23.06 -5.81 9.23
CA ASP A 69 24.14 -6.67 9.71
C ASP A 69 23.60 -7.83 10.54
N TRP A 70 23.36 -8.96 9.88
CA TRP A 70 22.93 -10.20 10.52
C TRP A 70 23.96 -10.80 11.48
N LYS A 71 25.22 -10.33 11.48
CA LYS A 71 26.24 -10.76 12.44
C LYS A 71 26.09 -10.07 13.80
N HIS A 72 25.28 -9.01 13.88
CA HIS A 72 25.10 -8.19 15.08
C HIS A 72 23.62 -7.82 15.24
N PRO A 73 22.78 -8.64 15.92
CA PRO A 73 23.04 -9.26 17.22
C PRO A 73 23.07 -10.80 17.22
N THR A 74 23.65 -11.39 18.26
CA THR A 74 23.87 -12.85 18.46
C THR A 74 22.60 -13.70 18.51
N ARG A 75 21.40 -13.09 18.51
CA ARG A 75 20.13 -13.76 18.77
C ARG A 75 18.94 -13.21 17.96
N ALA A 76 19.21 -12.56 16.82
CA ALA A 76 18.13 -12.20 15.89
C ALA A 76 17.72 -13.45 15.10
N ASP A 77 16.48 -13.90 15.27
CA ASP A 77 15.94 -15.00 14.48
C ASP A 77 15.60 -14.49 13.08
N ARG A 78 16.48 -14.79 12.12
CA ARG A 78 16.31 -14.39 10.73
C ARG A 78 15.05 -14.99 10.12
N LEU A 79 14.64 -16.19 10.54
CA LEU A 79 13.43 -16.84 10.02
C LEU A 79 12.19 -16.05 10.41
N GLN A 80 12.09 -15.61 11.67
CA GLN A 80 10.96 -14.79 12.12
C GLN A 80 10.93 -13.43 11.42
N ILE A 81 12.09 -12.81 11.17
CA ILE A 81 12.11 -11.53 10.45
C ILE A 81 11.69 -11.74 8.99
N ASP A 82 12.19 -12.77 8.31
CA ASP A 82 11.81 -13.08 6.93
C ASP A 82 10.31 -13.43 6.82
N GLU A 83 9.75 -14.13 7.82
CA GLU A 83 8.31 -14.39 7.96
C GLU A 83 7.53 -13.07 8.11
N LEU A 84 7.99 -12.11 8.90
CA LEU A 84 7.33 -10.81 8.99
C LEU A 84 7.28 -10.07 7.65
N PHE A 85 8.29 -10.23 6.79
CA PHE A 85 8.29 -9.65 5.44
C PHE A 85 7.31 -10.34 4.48
N THR A 86 6.70 -11.47 4.84
CA THR A 86 5.54 -12.00 4.10
C THR A 86 4.28 -11.15 4.29
N LEU A 87 4.25 -10.30 5.32
CA LEU A 87 3.11 -9.44 5.68
C LEU A 87 1.82 -10.19 6.05
N ASP A 88 1.87 -11.51 6.23
CA ASP A 88 0.69 -12.32 6.57
C ASP A 88 0.03 -11.84 7.88
N PHE A 89 0.82 -11.27 8.79
CA PHE A 89 0.33 -10.66 10.04
C PHE A 89 -0.70 -9.54 9.81
N ILE A 90 -0.69 -8.87 8.64
CA ILE A 90 -1.65 -7.81 8.31
C ILE A 90 -3.04 -8.42 8.07
N ASP A 91 -3.09 -9.52 7.31
CA ASP A 91 -4.34 -10.22 7.00
C ASP A 91 -4.91 -10.94 8.23
N GLU A 92 -4.04 -11.44 9.11
CA GLU A 92 -4.42 -12.04 10.39
C GLU A 92 -4.83 -11.02 11.47
N GLY A 93 -4.51 -9.74 11.29
CA GLY A 93 -4.76 -8.70 12.29
C GLY A 93 -3.84 -8.80 13.52
N THR A 94 -2.67 -9.41 13.38
CA THR A 94 -1.70 -9.63 14.45
C THR A 94 -0.77 -8.42 14.63
N ASN A 95 -0.47 -8.07 15.88
CA ASN A 95 0.44 -6.96 16.19
C ASN A 95 1.88 -7.44 16.31
N VAL A 96 2.80 -6.76 15.62
CA VAL A 96 4.23 -7.08 15.62
C VAL A 96 5.01 -6.02 16.41
N VAL A 97 5.85 -6.47 17.35
CA VAL A 97 6.64 -5.56 18.21
C VAL A 97 8.11 -5.98 18.22
N PHE A 98 9.00 -5.05 17.85
CA PHE A 98 10.44 -5.28 17.90
C PHE A 98 11.02 -4.97 19.29
N VAL A 99 11.38 -6.02 20.05
CA VAL A 99 11.98 -5.92 21.39
C VAL A 99 13.49 -6.20 21.31
N GLY A 100 14.29 -5.52 22.14
CA GLY A 100 15.76 -5.61 22.09
C GLY A 100 16.49 -4.30 22.47
N PRO A 101 17.82 -4.32 22.57
CA PRO A 101 18.62 -3.14 22.89
C PRO A 101 18.54 -2.05 21.80
N ASN A 102 18.89 -0.82 22.16
CA ASN A 102 18.96 0.29 21.21
C ASN A 102 20.12 0.09 20.22
N GLY A 103 19.97 0.59 18.99
CA GLY A 103 21.04 0.54 17.98
C GLY A 103 21.08 -0.71 17.09
N ILE A 104 20.25 -1.73 17.34
CA ILE A 104 20.22 -2.97 16.54
C ILE A 104 19.43 -2.86 15.21
N GLY A 105 19.05 -1.66 14.78
CA GLY A 105 18.32 -1.47 13.52
C GLY A 105 16.81 -1.75 13.57
N LYS A 106 16.15 -1.80 14.73
CA LYS A 106 14.68 -1.96 14.81
C LYS A 106 13.90 -0.93 13.99
N THR A 107 14.31 0.33 14.07
CA THR A 107 13.70 1.42 13.29
C THR A 107 13.91 1.21 11.79
N MET A 108 15.06 0.65 11.41
CA MET A 108 15.33 0.28 10.03
C MET A 108 14.42 -0.87 9.59
N LEU A 109 14.30 -1.94 10.38
CA LEU A 109 13.40 -3.06 10.08
C LEU A 109 11.94 -2.60 9.97
N ALA A 110 11.46 -1.77 10.91
CA ALA A 110 10.10 -1.21 10.86
C ALA A 110 9.84 -0.36 9.60
N ARG A 111 10.82 0.47 9.18
CA ARG A 111 10.71 1.26 7.95
C ARG A 111 10.74 0.37 6.70
N ASN A 112 11.58 -0.64 6.66
CA ASN A 112 11.63 -1.60 5.55
C ASN A 112 10.33 -2.42 5.46
N LEU A 113 9.77 -2.83 6.60
CA LEU A 113 8.49 -3.53 6.65
C LEU A 113 7.36 -2.65 6.12
N ALA A 114 7.33 -1.36 6.53
CA ALA A 114 6.37 -0.41 6.01
C ALA A 114 6.54 -0.15 4.50
N TYR A 115 7.78 -0.16 4.00
CA TYR A 115 8.05 -0.02 2.58
C TYR A 115 7.56 -1.23 1.79
N GLU A 116 7.89 -2.44 2.25
CA GLU A 116 7.41 -3.69 1.64
C GLU A 116 5.87 -3.72 1.59
N ALA A 117 5.20 -3.28 2.65
CA ALA A 117 3.74 -3.17 2.68
C ALA A 117 3.20 -2.23 1.59
N VAL A 118 3.81 -1.05 1.42
CA VAL A 118 3.43 -0.13 0.33
C VAL A 118 3.69 -0.74 -1.04
N SER A 119 4.82 -1.43 -1.22
CA SER A 119 5.16 -2.12 -2.47
C SER A 119 4.16 -3.21 -2.84
N ARG A 120 3.58 -3.89 -1.84
CA ARG A 120 2.47 -4.85 -2.04
C ARG A 120 1.08 -4.20 -2.17
N GLY A 121 1.02 -2.88 -2.22
CA GLY A 121 -0.23 -2.13 -2.38
C GLY A 121 -0.99 -1.85 -1.08
N VAL A 122 -0.44 -2.24 0.08
CA VAL A 122 -1.04 -1.97 1.38
C VAL A 122 -0.79 -0.52 1.79
N SER A 123 -1.87 0.22 2.04
CA SER A 123 -1.77 1.57 2.60
C SER A 123 -1.16 1.49 3.99
N THR A 124 -0.01 2.13 4.20
CA THR A 124 0.76 2.05 5.44
C THR A 124 1.16 3.43 5.91
N ARG A 125 1.39 3.63 7.21
CA ARG A 125 1.92 4.89 7.77
C ARG A 125 2.96 4.62 8.85
N TYR A 126 4.14 5.19 8.67
CA TYR A 126 5.19 5.24 9.69
C TYR A 126 5.04 6.54 10.50
N THR A 127 5.09 6.43 11.83
CA THR A 127 5.04 7.57 12.75
C THR A 127 5.97 7.33 13.93
N SER A 128 6.57 8.40 14.47
CA SER A 128 7.26 8.29 15.75
C SER A 128 6.22 8.20 16.89
N ALA A 129 6.64 7.64 18.03
CA ALA A 129 5.79 7.59 19.22
C ALA A 129 5.40 8.99 19.71
N SER A 130 6.33 9.96 19.67
CA SER A 130 6.06 11.34 20.03
C SER A 130 5.03 11.99 19.11
N ASP A 131 5.14 11.79 17.80
CA ASP A 131 4.17 12.32 16.82
C ASP A 131 2.81 11.65 16.96
N MET A 132 2.79 10.34 17.26
CA MET A 132 1.57 9.60 17.52
C MET A 132 0.87 10.13 18.76
N LEU A 133 1.60 10.34 19.86
CA LEU A 133 1.07 10.92 21.08
C LEU A 133 0.64 12.38 20.90
N ALA A 134 1.36 13.18 20.12
CA ALA A 134 0.94 14.55 19.80
C ALA A 134 -0.35 14.56 18.96
N ALA A 135 -0.47 13.66 17.98
CA ALA A 135 -1.68 13.50 17.19
C ALA A 135 -2.86 13.04 18.04
N LEU A 136 -2.63 12.19 19.05
CA LEU A 136 -3.66 11.74 19.99
C LEU A 136 -3.99 12.80 21.05
N GLY A 137 -3.00 13.49 21.58
CA GLY A 137 -3.14 14.53 22.62
C GLY A 137 -3.83 15.79 22.12
N GLY A 138 -3.74 16.10 20.82
CA GLY A 138 -4.54 17.14 20.18
C GLY A 138 -6.02 16.78 20.01
N LEU A 139 -6.43 15.53 20.30
CA LEU A 139 -7.80 15.03 20.19
C LEU A 139 -8.46 14.94 21.57
N THR A 140 -8.70 16.08 22.22
CA THR A 140 -9.48 16.12 23.47
C THR A 140 -10.96 16.40 23.18
N GLY A 141 -11.85 15.48 23.59
CA GLY A 141 -13.25 15.80 23.92
C GLY A 141 -14.35 15.13 23.06
N SER A 142 -14.34 15.28 21.74
CA SER A 142 -15.48 14.82 20.90
C SER A 142 -15.09 14.22 19.54
N MET A 143 -13.80 14.23 19.19
CA MET A 143 -13.28 13.75 17.90
C MET A 143 -12.70 12.33 17.92
N LEU A 144 -12.59 11.68 19.08
CA LEU A 144 -12.03 10.32 19.17
C LEU A 144 -12.85 9.29 18.37
N THR A 145 -14.17 9.47 18.25
CA THR A 145 -15.05 8.63 17.42
C THR A 145 -14.90 8.89 15.92
N CYS A 146 -14.50 10.10 15.51
CA CYS A 146 -14.38 10.49 14.10
C CYS A 146 -12.95 10.32 13.55
N SER A 147 -11.92 10.35 14.41
CA SER A 147 -10.51 10.15 14.02
C SER A 147 -10.09 8.68 13.94
N GLY A 148 -10.66 7.80 14.78
CA GLY A 148 -10.55 6.35 14.54
C GLY A 148 -11.07 6.00 13.15
N ALA A 149 -12.17 6.66 12.74
CA ALA A 149 -12.67 6.62 11.37
C ALA A 149 -11.83 7.41 10.35
N ARG A 150 -10.90 8.29 10.73
CA ARG A 150 -10.02 9.00 9.78
C ARG A 150 -8.76 8.19 9.48
N TYR A 151 -8.16 7.55 10.49
CA TYR A 151 -7.18 6.48 10.26
C TYR A 151 -7.84 5.30 9.53
N ALA A 152 -9.03 4.83 9.94
CA ALA A 152 -9.72 3.75 9.22
C ALA A 152 -10.32 4.17 7.85
N ARG A 153 -10.64 5.44 7.58
CA ARG A 153 -11.07 5.89 6.23
C ARG A 153 -9.89 6.23 5.31
N GLU A 154 -8.75 6.69 5.83
CA GLU A 154 -7.52 6.81 5.02
C GLU A 154 -6.96 5.43 4.65
N PHE A 155 -7.18 4.41 5.50
CA PHE A 155 -6.74 3.03 5.25
C PHE A 155 -7.79 2.17 4.54
N GLY A 156 -9.09 2.30 4.86
CA GLY A 156 -10.16 1.43 4.38
C GLY A 156 -10.92 1.95 3.15
N ALA A 157 -11.00 3.27 2.91
CA ALA A 157 -11.85 3.80 1.83
C ALA A 157 -11.25 3.71 0.42
N ARG A 158 -10.11 3.02 0.25
CA ARG A 158 -9.47 2.79 -1.06
C ARG A 158 -9.13 1.34 -1.37
N TYR A 159 -9.13 0.44 -0.38
CA TYR A 159 -8.94 -0.99 -0.65
C TYR A 159 -10.11 -1.58 -1.47
N GLU A 160 -11.33 -1.06 -1.29
CA GLU A 160 -12.49 -1.38 -2.15
C GLU A 160 -12.54 -0.61 -3.48
N ARG A 161 -11.67 0.39 -3.72
CA ARG A 161 -11.72 1.22 -4.93
C ARG A 161 -10.66 0.91 -5.98
N ASP A 162 -9.68 0.08 -5.65
CA ASP A 162 -8.60 -0.31 -6.57
C ASP A 162 -8.80 -1.72 -7.18
N PHE A 163 -9.84 -2.47 -6.78
CA PHE A 163 -10.12 -3.85 -7.26
C PHE A 163 -11.61 -4.16 -7.56
N ALA A 164 -12.45 -3.15 -7.80
CA ALA A 164 -13.82 -3.32 -8.29
C ALA A 164 -14.06 -2.57 -9.59
#